data_AF-A0AAI8VN98-F1
#
_entry.id   AF-A0AAI8VN98-F1
#
_cell.length_a   1.000
_cell.length_b   1.000
_cell.length_c   1.000
_cell.angle_alpha   90.00
_cell.angle_beta   90.00
_cell.angle_gamma   90.00
#
_symmetry.space_group_name_H-M   'P 1'
#
loop_
_entity.id
_entity.type
_entity.pdbx_description
1 polymer ?
#
loop_
_entity_poly.entity_id
_entity_poly.type
_entity_poly.pdbx_seq_one_letter_code
_entity_poly.pdbx_strand_id
1 'polypeptide(L)'
;MECSGAKLGELWPISNDLNSDTTGSFMFTGGAPLPHHRVSIFDLPYPHQVPLPPLQHRPELLRITYAFPNYAEYTISPSISTPVTEATADMAAKGDKIEKIIARLQQRISEGQFYEAQQQTRVVAARYTKASNWTAAIDIIYNVAQSLLKAGEGGSGGDLCVLLVDVYNQAELKPDSATKGKLLTCLRLFPSEEPTRKKYITAMIAWSSKFGEYPAGDPEFHHVAGSLYAQEHDPFDAEKHLILGTKDSPEVLASMEYKWFTEDEAHTAPLYASRAVLPYLLAGNVRAANTFYRLFTSALNQDKQGQLNLQDVSSNTADMRVYPSIPLLNFLGLLLLAVQRGTADLYRQLKAKYAGHLKELEIWNEPLEMIAEMYFGISRPRQSNPLMDMMSGFFGGGAPASGGPKRPAVKAPTSMPTAEGLD
;
A
#
# COMPACT_ATOMS: atom_id res chain seq x y z
N MET A 1 -35.09 63.53 -10.15
CA MET A 1 -35.68 62.61 -9.16
C MET A 1 -34.64 61.53 -8.87
N GLU A 2 -34.16 61.53 -7.61
CA GLU A 2 -33.77 60.39 -6.75
C GLU A 2 -33.73 58.97 -7.39
N CYS A 3 -32.88 58.01 -7.00
CA CYS A 3 -31.84 57.90 -5.97
C CYS A 3 -31.12 56.54 -6.16
N SER A 4 -29.82 56.50 -5.82
CA SER A 4 -29.08 55.45 -5.08
C SER A 4 -29.04 53.98 -5.60
N GLY A 5 -27.97 53.19 -5.53
CA GLY A 5 -26.61 53.33 -4.97
C GLY A 5 -26.00 51.94 -4.67
N ALA A 6 -24.65 51.89 -4.61
CA ALA A 6 -23.75 50.85 -4.04
C ALA A 6 -23.52 49.55 -4.86
N LYS A 7 -22.30 48.96 -4.93
CA LYS A 7 -20.95 49.31 -4.44
C LYS A 7 -19.93 48.37 -5.16
N LEU A 8 -18.83 48.95 -5.65
CA LEU A 8 -17.57 48.27 -6.03
C LEU A 8 -16.57 48.54 -4.90
N GLY A 9 -15.82 47.53 -4.45
CA GLY A 9 -14.64 47.66 -3.59
C GLY A 9 -13.59 46.69 -4.13
N GLU A 10 -12.51 47.17 -4.74
CA GLU A 10 -11.27 47.75 -4.17
C GLU A 10 -10.25 46.70 -3.74
N LEU A 11 -9.10 46.81 -4.42
CA LEU A 11 -7.86 46.06 -4.33
C LEU A 11 -6.92 46.65 -3.25
N TRP A 12 -5.89 45.83 -2.92
CA TRP A 12 -4.60 46.11 -2.24
C TRP A 12 -4.54 45.92 -0.71
N PRO A 13 -3.35 45.64 -0.11
CA PRO A 13 -2.06 45.15 -0.64
C PRO A 13 -1.42 43.97 0.14
N ILE A 14 -0.37 43.44 -0.49
CA ILE A 14 0.68 42.53 0.02
C ILE A 14 1.41 43.14 1.24
N SER A 15 1.56 42.38 2.33
CA SER A 15 2.47 42.71 3.45
C SER A 15 3.81 41.99 3.30
N ASN A 16 4.86 42.76 3.06
CA ASN A 16 6.23 42.43 3.43
C ASN A 16 6.39 42.65 4.93
N ASP A 17 6.96 41.69 5.65
CA ASP A 17 7.69 41.97 6.90
C ASP A 17 8.96 41.12 6.94
N LEU A 18 10.09 41.82 6.82
CA LEU A 18 11.47 41.39 7.02
C LEU A 18 12.02 42.21 8.19
N ASN A 19 12.35 41.53 9.28
CA ASN A 19 13.31 41.93 10.33
C ASN A 19 13.33 40.78 11.36
N SER A 20 14.39 40.41 12.05
CA SER A 20 15.82 40.76 12.06
C SER A 20 16.43 39.84 13.13
N ASP A 21 17.67 39.42 12.92
CA ASP A 21 18.67 39.08 13.94
C ASP A 21 18.31 38.13 15.09
N THR A 22 18.91 36.93 15.06
CA THR A 22 19.60 36.41 16.24
C THR A 22 20.83 35.61 15.83
N THR A 23 21.99 36.21 16.02
CA THR A 23 23.32 35.62 15.99
C THR A 23 23.46 34.61 17.13
N GLY A 24 23.69 33.34 16.79
CA GLY A 24 23.98 32.26 17.73
C GLY A 24 25.10 31.38 17.20
N SER A 25 26.34 31.74 17.51
CA SER A 25 27.52 30.93 17.24
C SER A 25 27.52 29.71 18.17
N PHE A 26 27.48 28.50 17.61
CA PHE A 26 27.85 27.28 18.33
C PHE A 26 28.71 26.39 17.44
N MET A 27 29.93 26.13 17.91
CA MET A 27 30.91 25.22 17.33
C MET A 27 30.33 23.80 17.24
N PHE A 28 30.42 23.17 16.06
CA PHE A 28 30.28 21.71 15.93
C PHE A 28 31.67 21.09 15.76
N THR A 29 32.03 20.28 16.75
CA THR A 29 33.12 19.31 16.69
C THR A 29 32.54 17.94 16.30
N GLY A 30 33.32 17.15 15.58
CA GLY A 30 33.23 15.68 15.59
C GLY A 30 32.11 15.05 14.75
N GLY A 31 32.49 14.54 13.57
CA GLY A 31 31.60 13.80 12.68
C GLY A 31 31.19 12.41 13.21
N ALA A 32 29.98 12.01 12.83
CA ALA A 32 29.54 10.64 12.70
C ALA A 32 28.83 10.50 11.34
N PRO A 33 29.07 9.42 10.56
CA PRO A 33 28.48 9.28 9.24
C PRO A 33 26.99 8.92 9.35
N LEU A 34 26.14 9.71 8.67
CA LEU A 34 24.71 9.46 8.51
C LEU A 34 24.48 8.12 7.77
N PRO A 35 23.50 7.29 8.17
CA PRO A 35 23.18 6.08 7.45
C PRO A 35 22.47 6.42 6.13
N HIS A 36 22.81 5.66 5.10
CA HIS A 36 22.29 5.74 3.74
C HIS A 36 20.75 5.90 3.70
N HIS A 37 20.27 6.93 2.99
CA HIS A 37 18.88 7.04 2.54
C HIS A 37 18.52 5.78 1.74
N ARG A 38 17.73 4.89 2.34
CA ARG A 38 16.93 3.91 1.60
C ARG A 38 15.77 4.69 0.99
N VAL A 39 15.65 4.68 -0.33
CA VAL A 39 14.43 5.09 -1.04
C VAL A 39 13.31 4.21 -0.51
N SER A 40 12.30 4.81 0.11
CA SER A 40 11.11 4.10 0.54
C SER A 40 10.33 3.65 -0.70
N ILE A 41 9.72 2.47 -0.70
CA ILE A 41 8.78 2.09 -1.77
C ILE A 41 7.62 3.09 -1.87
N PHE A 42 7.33 3.84 -0.79
CA PHE A 42 6.37 4.94 -0.78
C PHE A 42 6.85 6.19 -1.54
N ASP A 43 8.13 6.28 -1.89
CA ASP A 43 8.73 7.37 -2.69
C ASP A 43 8.93 6.97 -4.16
N LEU A 44 8.40 5.83 -4.61
CA LEU A 44 8.41 5.49 -6.02
C LEU A 44 7.61 6.54 -6.81
N PRO A 45 8.09 6.97 -7.99
CA PRO A 45 7.36 7.87 -8.87
C PRO A 45 6.09 7.14 -9.35
N TYR A 46 5.01 7.27 -8.58
CA TYR A 46 3.70 6.83 -9.03
C TYR A 46 3.31 7.70 -10.22
N PRO A 47 2.66 7.12 -11.25
CA PRO A 47 2.05 7.87 -12.34
C PRO A 47 0.85 8.70 -11.84
N HIS A 48 1.11 9.73 -11.02
CA HIS A 48 0.16 10.76 -10.65
C HIS A 48 0.54 12.02 -11.41
N GLN A 49 -0.14 12.25 -12.54
CA GLN A 49 -0.54 13.57 -13.06
C GLN A 49 -1.11 13.43 -14.48
N VAL A 50 -2.30 12.82 -14.59
CA VAL A 50 -3.24 13.17 -15.65
C VAL A 50 -4.62 13.27 -14.98
N PRO A 51 -5.40 14.35 -15.21
CA PRO A 51 -6.78 14.38 -14.78
C PRO A 51 -7.57 13.37 -15.62
N LEU A 52 -7.89 12.23 -15.02
CA LEU A 52 -8.94 11.35 -15.55
C LEU A 52 -10.31 11.91 -15.13
N PRO A 53 -11.35 11.76 -15.96
CA PRO A 53 -12.67 12.28 -15.64
C PRO A 53 -13.17 11.68 -14.31
N PRO A 54 -13.84 12.49 -13.46
CA PRO A 54 -14.36 12.01 -12.19
C PRO A 54 -15.44 10.92 -12.41
N LEU A 55 -15.46 9.95 -11.50
CA LEU A 55 -16.46 8.88 -11.43
C LEU A 55 -17.88 9.48 -11.54
N GLN A 56 -18.57 9.25 -12.66
CA GLN A 56 -19.97 9.62 -12.77
C GLN A 56 -20.81 8.62 -11.97
N HIS A 57 -21.32 9.03 -10.82
CA HIS A 57 -22.27 8.25 -10.04
C HIS A 57 -23.51 7.89 -10.88
N ARG A 58 -23.67 6.61 -11.20
CA ARG A 58 -24.99 6.00 -11.41
C ARG A 58 -25.23 4.95 -10.34
N PRO A 59 -26.37 4.97 -9.64
CA PRO A 59 -26.78 3.86 -8.81
C PRO A 59 -27.45 2.82 -9.73
N GLU A 60 -26.89 1.61 -9.80
CA GLU A 60 -27.62 0.36 -9.58
C GLU A 60 -26.76 -0.88 -9.89
N LEU A 61 -26.62 -1.70 -8.84
CA LEU A 61 -26.71 -3.16 -8.78
C LEU A 61 -25.83 -4.02 -9.70
N LEU A 62 -24.73 -4.49 -9.12
CA LEU A 62 -24.41 -5.93 -9.01
C LEU A 62 -23.53 -6.12 -7.77
N ARG A 63 -24.13 -6.45 -6.62
CA ARG A 63 -23.39 -6.96 -5.46
C ARG A 63 -22.89 -8.36 -5.80
N ILE A 64 -21.65 -8.48 -6.23
CA ILE A 64 -20.95 -9.75 -6.20
C ILE A 64 -20.43 -9.93 -4.78
N THR A 65 -21.11 -10.80 -4.04
CA THR A 65 -20.69 -11.24 -2.71
C THR A 65 -19.42 -12.07 -2.88
N TYR A 66 -18.29 -11.57 -2.41
CA TYR A 66 -17.08 -12.40 -2.26
C TYR A 66 -17.33 -13.40 -1.12
N ALA A 67 -17.60 -14.64 -1.46
CA ALA A 67 -17.70 -15.74 -0.49
C ALA A 67 -16.28 -16.20 -0.12
N PHE A 68 -15.89 -15.98 1.13
CA PHE A 68 -14.71 -16.63 1.70
C PHE A 68 -15.06 -18.07 2.10
N PRO A 69 -14.19 -19.07 1.82
CA PRO A 69 -14.42 -20.44 2.29
C PRO A 69 -14.42 -20.51 3.82
N ASN A 70 -15.43 -21.19 4.37
CA ASN A 70 -15.50 -21.55 5.78
C ASN A 70 -14.30 -22.39 6.19
N TYR A 71 -13.52 -21.93 7.17
CA TYR A 71 -12.55 -22.77 7.85
C TYR A 71 -13.30 -23.77 8.74
N ALA A 72 -13.01 -25.05 8.52
CA ALA A 72 -13.66 -26.19 9.16
C ALA A 72 -13.47 -26.22 10.68
N GLU A 73 -14.54 -26.62 11.36
CA GLU A 73 -14.58 -26.95 12.79
C GLU A 73 -13.62 -28.11 13.11
N TYR A 74 -12.68 -27.89 14.02
CA TYR A 74 -11.94 -28.97 14.66
C TYR A 74 -12.61 -29.30 16.00
N THR A 75 -13.22 -30.48 16.06
CA THR A 75 -13.83 -31.05 17.26
C THR A 75 -12.76 -31.66 18.17
N ILE A 76 -12.87 -31.36 19.46
CA ILE A 76 -11.97 -31.75 20.55
C ILE A 76 -12.20 -33.22 20.94
N SER A 77 -11.13 -33.95 21.27
CA SER A 77 -11.19 -35.15 22.12
C SER A 77 -10.40 -34.90 23.41
N PRO A 78 -10.97 -35.10 24.62
CA PRO A 78 -10.27 -34.84 25.86
C PRO A 78 -9.64 -36.12 26.42
N SER A 79 -8.35 -36.05 26.78
CA SER A 79 -7.79 -36.96 27.77
C SER A 79 -6.55 -36.38 28.42
N ILE A 80 -6.63 -36.14 29.73
CA ILE A 80 -5.72 -36.60 30.79
C ILE A 80 -5.85 -35.65 31.99
N SER A 81 -6.26 -36.22 33.11
CA SER A 81 -6.40 -35.62 34.42
C SER A 81 -5.06 -35.55 35.16
N THR A 82 -4.66 -34.35 35.58
CA THR A 82 -3.65 -34.10 36.64
C THR A 82 -4.01 -32.82 37.40
N PRO A 83 -3.62 -32.67 38.68
CA PRO A 83 -4.32 -31.84 39.64
C PRO A 83 -4.06 -30.34 39.43
N VAL A 84 -5.14 -29.57 39.55
CA VAL A 84 -5.25 -28.14 39.27
C VAL A 84 -5.83 -27.51 40.52
N THR A 85 -5.12 -26.65 41.27
CA THR A 85 -5.77 -26.08 42.47
C THR A 85 -5.54 -24.60 42.84
N GLU A 86 -4.57 -23.83 42.33
CA GLU A 86 -4.48 -22.41 42.78
C GLU A 86 -4.19 -21.38 41.67
N ALA A 87 -3.14 -21.55 40.86
CA ALA A 87 -2.78 -20.55 39.84
C ALA A 87 -3.80 -20.44 38.70
N THR A 88 -4.43 -21.56 38.32
CA THR A 88 -5.49 -21.61 37.30
C THR A 88 -6.80 -21.03 37.81
N ALA A 89 -7.11 -21.20 39.09
CA ALA A 89 -8.31 -20.65 39.72
C ALA A 89 -8.22 -19.12 39.84
N ASP A 90 -7.05 -18.58 40.17
CA ASP A 90 -6.81 -17.13 40.20
C ASP A 90 -6.83 -16.51 38.78
N MET A 91 -6.28 -17.22 37.77
CA MET A 91 -6.40 -16.81 36.37
C MET A 91 -7.85 -16.84 35.87
N ALA A 92 -8.61 -17.88 36.22
CA ALA A 92 -10.04 -17.99 35.87
C ALA A 92 -10.87 -16.89 36.54
N ALA A 93 -10.67 -16.64 37.84
CA ALA A 93 -11.37 -15.58 38.57
C ALA A 93 -11.03 -14.17 38.04
N LYS A 94 -9.79 -13.96 37.57
CA LYS A 94 -9.39 -12.73 36.88
C LYS A 94 -10.05 -12.63 35.51
N GLY A 95 -10.14 -13.72 34.75
CA GLY A 95 -10.89 -13.81 33.50
C GLY A 95 -12.36 -13.41 33.66
N ASP A 96 -13.05 -14.01 34.63
CA ASP A 96 -14.45 -13.70 34.97
C ASP A 96 -14.67 -12.21 35.26
N LYS A 97 -13.68 -11.55 35.87
CA LYS A 97 -13.76 -10.12 36.16
C LYS A 97 -13.65 -9.28 34.88
N ILE A 98 -12.77 -9.65 33.95
CA ILE A 98 -12.63 -8.95 32.66
C ILE A 98 -13.90 -9.11 31.84
N GLU A 99 -14.45 -10.32 31.78
CA GLU A 99 -15.71 -10.59 31.06
C GLU A 99 -16.88 -9.77 31.62
N LYS A 100 -17.01 -9.67 32.94
CA LYS A 100 -18.03 -8.81 33.57
C LYS A 100 -17.88 -7.33 33.21
N ILE A 101 -16.63 -6.85 33.11
CA ILE A 101 -16.35 -5.46 32.70
C ILE A 101 -16.78 -5.26 31.24
N ILE A 102 -16.40 -6.18 30.35
CA ILE A 102 -16.75 -6.14 28.92
C ILE A 102 -18.27 -6.16 28.75
N ALA A 103 -18.95 -7.12 29.38
CA ALA A 103 -20.40 -7.26 29.30
C ALA A 103 -21.13 -5.99 29.76
N ARG A 104 -20.67 -5.36 30.85
CA ARG A 104 -21.25 -4.10 31.33
C ARG A 104 -21.06 -2.94 30.33
N LEU A 105 -19.91 -2.85 29.69
CA LEU A 105 -19.64 -1.81 28.69
C LEU A 105 -20.46 -2.04 27.41
N GLN A 106 -20.60 -3.29 26.98
CA GLN A 106 -21.46 -3.67 25.86
C GLN A 106 -22.95 -3.43 26.16
N GLN A 107 -23.39 -3.66 27.40
CA GLN A 107 -24.74 -3.33 27.82
C GLN A 107 -25.04 -1.84 27.66
N ARG A 108 -24.11 -0.95 28.02
CA ARG A 108 -24.25 0.50 27.79
C ARG A 108 -24.38 0.86 26.31
N ILE A 109 -23.66 0.17 25.43
CA ILE A 109 -23.80 0.33 23.98
C ILE A 109 -25.21 -0.06 23.55
N SER A 110 -25.75 -1.17 24.06
CA SER A 110 -27.13 -1.59 23.76
C SER A 110 -28.19 -0.59 24.25
N GLU A 111 -27.86 0.22 25.25
CA GLU A 111 -28.69 1.30 25.80
C GLU A 111 -28.51 2.64 25.05
N GLY A 112 -27.69 2.68 23.99
CA GLY A 112 -27.41 3.90 23.21
C GLY A 112 -26.42 4.87 23.87
N GLN A 113 -25.74 4.46 24.94
CA GLN A 113 -24.74 5.29 25.66
C GLN A 113 -23.34 5.09 25.06
N PHE A 114 -23.20 5.39 23.77
CA PHE A 114 -22.00 5.05 22.99
C PHE A 114 -20.75 5.80 23.43
N TYR A 115 -20.87 7.12 23.58
CA TYR A 115 -19.77 7.99 24.00
C TYR A 115 -19.31 7.64 25.42
N GLU A 116 -20.24 7.43 26.36
CA GLU A 116 -19.92 7.04 27.72
C GLU A 116 -19.24 5.67 27.77
N ALA A 117 -19.71 4.70 26.98
CA ALA A 117 -19.08 3.39 26.87
C ALA A 117 -17.64 3.53 26.35
N GLN A 118 -17.42 4.35 25.31
CA GLN A 118 -16.08 4.63 24.79
C GLN A 118 -15.16 5.22 25.87
N GLN A 119 -15.58 6.30 26.55
CA GLN A 119 -14.74 6.96 27.55
C GLN A 119 -14.43 6.04 28.75
N GLN A 120 -15.43 5.29 29.23
CA GLN A 120 -15.20 4.32 30.31
C GLN A 120 -14.23 3.22 29.89
N THR A 121 -14.31 2.76 28.65
CA THR A 121 -13.37 1.78 28.09
C THR A 121 -11.95 2.31 28.12
N ARG A 122 -11.72 3.55 27.69
CA ARG A 122 -10.39 4.19 27.72
C ARG A 122 -9.82 4.26 29.15
N VAL A 123 -10.65 4.68 30.11
CA VAL A 123 -10.24 4.78 31.52
C VAL A 123 -9.88 3.41 32.09
N VAL A 124 -10.71 2.39 31.84
CA VAL A 124 -10.45 1.04 32.34
C VAL A 124 -9.20 0.44 31.69
N ALA A 125 -9.08 0.54 30.37
CA ALA A 125 -7.92 0.05 29.63
C ALA A 125 -6.63 0.70 30.12
N ALA A 126 -6.61 2.03 30.31
CA ALA A 126 -5.44 2.75 30.82
C ALA A 126 -4.97 2.23 32.19
N ARG A 127 -5.89 1.79 33.06
CA ARG A 127 -5.53 1.17 34.35
C ARG A 127 -4.84 -0.18 34.17
N TYR A 128 -5.32 -1.01 33.26
CA TYR A 128 -4.70 -2.32 32.97
C TYR A 128 -3.36 -2.16 32.24
N THR A 129 -3.26 -1.21 31.29
CA THR A 129 -2.01 -0.81 30.63
C THR A 129 -0.97 -0.34 31.65
N LYS A 130 -1.34 0.54 32.59
CA LYS A 130 -0.43 1.01 33.66
C LYS A 130 0.04 -0.11 34.59
N ALA A 131 -0.78 -1.15 34.76
CA ALA A 131 -0.42 -2.35 35.52
C ALA A 131 0.32 -3.39 34.67
N SER A 132 0.69 -3.07 33.43
CA SER A 132 1.29 -3.98 32.44
C SER A 132 0.50 -5.27 32.21
N ASN A 133 -0.80 -5.26 32.50
CA ASN A 133 -1.70 -6.35 32.17
C ASN A 133 -2.25 -6.11 30.76
N TRP A 134 -1.38 -6.36 29.78
CA TRP A 134 -1.65 -6.10 28.36
C TRP A 134 -2.82 -6.91 27.85
N THR A 135 -2.90 -8.20 28.20
CA THR A 135 -3.99 -9.10 27.77
C THR A 135 -5.36 -8.54 28.15
N ALA A 136 -5.54 -8.13 29.42
CA ALA A 136 -6.80 -7.55 29.87
C ALA A 136 -7.13 -6.24 29.15
N ALA A 137 -6.15 -5.34 28.98
CA ALA A 137 -6.37 -4.08 28.26
C ALA A 137 -6.80 -4.33 26.81
N ILE A 138 -6.11 -5.25 26.13
CA ILE A 138 -6.37 -5.64 24.75
C ILE A 138 -7.76 -6.24 24.61
N ASP A 139 -8.14 -7.20 25.45
CA ASP A 139 -9.43 -7.87 25.34
C ASP A 139 -10.59 -6.90 25.63
N ILE A 140 -10.43 -5.99 26.59
CA ILE A 140 -11.43 -4.95 26.86
C ILE A 140 -11.60 -4.02 25.67
N ILE A 141 -10.50 -3.46 25.13
CA ILE A 141 -10.56 -2.54 23.99
C ILE A 141 -11.14 -3.25 22.76
N TYR A 142 -10.62 -4.42 22.43
CA TYR A 142 -11.01 -5.19 21.24
C TYR A 142 -12.50 -5.53 21.22
N ASN A 143 -13.06 -6.04 22.32
CA ASN A 143 -14.46 -6.42 22.36
C ASN A 143 -15.40 -5.21 22.31
N VAL A 144 -15.05 -4.12 23.00
CA VAL A 144 -15.89 -2.92 23.02
C VAL A 144 -15.80 -2.17 21.69
N ALA A 145 -14.62 -2.06 21.09
CA ALA A 145 -14.43 -1.43 19.78
C ALA A 145 -15.29 -2.10 18.70
N GLN A 146 -15.25 -3.43 18.62
CA GLN A 146 -16.12 -4.18 17.69
C GLN A 146 -17.60 -3.93 17.95
N SER A 147 -18.01 -3.80 19.22
CA SER A 147 -19.41 -3.59 19.58
C SER A 147 -19.90 -2.21 19.14
N LEU A 148 -19.06 -1.18 19.28
CA LEU A 148 -19.33 0.16 18.76
C LEU A 148 -19.39 0.18 17.23
N LEU A 149 -18.41 -0.44 16.55
CA LEU A 149 -18.41 -0.53 15.08
C LEU A 149 -19.68 -1.24 14.57
N LYS A 150 -20.08 -2.36 15.20
CA LYS A 150 -21.32 -3.08 14.87
C LYS A 150 -22.59 -2.28 15.15
N ALA A 151 -22.55 -1.35 16.11
CA ALA A 151 -23.66 -0.45 16.41
C ALA A 151 -23.74 0.76 15.44
N GLY A 152 -22.82 0.86 14.47
CA GLY A 152 -22.76 1.99 13.53
C GLY A 152 -21.96 3.19 14.06
N GLU A 153 -21.37 3.08 15.25
CA GLU A 153 -20.59 4.14 15.89
C GLU A 153 -19.13 4.08 15.42
N GLY A 154 -18.94 4.37 14.13
CA GLY A 154 -17.66 4.32 13.42
C GLY A 154 -16.56 5.12 14.11
N GLY A 155 -16.83 6.38 14.45
CA GLY A 155 -15.85 7.26 15.11
C GLY A 155 -15.40 6.74 16.47
N SER A 156 -16.35 6.40 17.36
CA SER A 156 -16.04 5.91 18.71
C SER A 156 -15.36 4.53 18.68
N GLY A 157 -15.84 3.61 17.85
CA GLY A 157 -15.23 2.30 17.65
C GLY A 157 -13.84 2.41 17.02
N GLY A 158 -13.67 3.30 16.06
CA GLY A 158 -12.42 3.53 15.35
C GLY A 158 -11.33 4.14 16.23
N ASP A 159 -11.69 5.09 17.09
CA ASP A 159 -10.78 5.63 18.11
C ASP A 159 -10.28 4.53 19.07
N LEU A 160 -11.14 3.60 19.49
CA LEU A 160 -10.72 2.47 20.30
C LEU A 160 -9.83 1.50 19.52
N CYS A 161 -10.06 1.31 18.22
CA CYS A 161 -9.18 0.51 17.37
C CYS A 161 -7.79 1.14 17.24
N VAL A 162 -7.69 2.45 17.11
CA VAL A 162 -6.38 3.15 17.15
C VAL A 162 -5.72 2.97 18.51
N LEU A 163 -6.47 3.14 19.62
CA LEU A 163 -5.96 2.88 20.96
C LEU A 163 -5.47 1.43 21.15
N LEU A 164 -6.14 0.46 20.53
CA LEU A 164 -5.71 -0.94 20.54
C LEU A 164 -4.30 -1.10 19.96
N VAL A 165 -4.03 -0.45 18.84
CA VAL A 165 -2.70 -0.46 18.19
C VAL A 165 -1.67 0.28 19.06
N ASP A 166 -2.05 1.37 19.73
CA ASP A 166 -1.17 2.06 20.69
C ASP A 166 -0.79 1.16 21.87
N VAL A 167 -1.72 0.33 22.35
CA VAL A 167 -1.43 -0.67 23.39
C VAL A 167 -0.52 -1.77 22.85
N TYR A 168 -0.69 -2.20 21.61
CA TYR A 168 0.23 -3.16 20.97
C TYR A 168 1.65 -2.61 20.86
N ASN A 169 1.78 -1.31 20.52
CA ASN A 169 3.07 -0.63 20.48
C ASN A 169 3.74 -0.55 21.86
N GLN A 170 2.99 -0.23 22.91
CA GLN A 170 3.51 -0.15 24.29
C GLN A 170 3.89 -1.52 24.85
N ALA A 171 3.15 -2.56 24.48
CA ALA A 171 3.41 -3.94 24.87
C ALA A 171 4.49 -4.61 23.99
N GLU A 172 4.97 -3.92 22.95
CA GLU A 172 5.94 -4.43 21.97
C GLU A 172 5.54 -5.78 21.35
N LEU A 173 4.24 -5.95 21.09
CA LEU A 173 3.73 -7.22 20.54
C LEU A 173 4.20 -7.40 19.10
N LYS A 174 4.59 -8.64 18.78
CA LYS A 174 4.94 -9.05 17.43
C LYS A 174 3.68 -9.36 16.61
N PRO A 175 3.70 -9.11 15.28
CA PRO A 175 2.68 -9.60 14.38
C PRO A 175 2.70 -11.14 14.32
N ASP A 176 1.67 -11.77 14.86
CA ASP A 176 1.39 -13.20 14.77
C ASP A 176 -0.07 -13.41 14.35
N SER A 177 -0.49 -14.66 14.17
CA SER A 177 -1.86 -14.96 13.72
C SER A 177 -2.94 -14.36 14.64
N ALA A 178 -2.72 -14.36 15.96
CA ALA A 178 -3.71 -13.89 16.93
C ALA A 178 -3.78 -12.35 16.98
N THR A 179 -2.63 -11.68 17.01
CA THR A 179 -2.56 -10.21 17.04
C THR A 179 -3.05 -9.62 15.71
N LYS A 180 -2.66 -10.20 14.58
CA LYS A 180 -3.17 -9.79 13.26
C LYS A 180 -4.67 -10.05 13.11
N GLY A 181 -5.15 -11.22 13.54
CA GLY A 181 -6.56 -11.58 13.47
C GLY A 181 -7.48 -10.58 14.17
N LYS A 182 -7.09 -10.10 15.36
CA LYS A 182 -7.85 -9.05 16.08
C LYS A 182 -7.92 -7.75 15.29
N LEU A 183 -6.80 -7.27 14.76
CA LEU A 183 -6.78 -6.00 14.03
C LEU A 183 -7.57 -6.09 12.70
N LEU A 184 -7.44 -7.20 11.97
CA LEU A 184 -8.19 -7.44 10.74
C LEU A 184 -9.69 -7.56 10.98
N THR A 185 -10.09 -8.20 12.09
CA THR A 185 -11.51 -8.29 12.47
C THR A 185 -12.10 -6.91 12.69
N CYS A 186 -11.40 -6.03 13.41
CA CYS A 186 -11.83 -4.64 13.57
C CYS A 186 -11.89 -3.90 12.24
N LEU A 187 -10.85 -4.01 11.39
CA LEU A 187 -10.79 -3.31 10.10
C LEU A 187 -12.01 -3.61 9.21
N ARG A 188 -12.45 -4.87 9.16
CA ARG A 188 -13.61 -5.30 8.36
C ARG A 188 -14.97 -4.80 8.88
N LEU A 189 -15.02 -4.27 10.10
CA LEU A 189 -16.24 -3.71 10.69
C LEU A 189 -16.36 -2.20 10.50
N PHE A 190 -15.32 -1.53 10.01
CA PHE A 190 -15.43 -0.09 9.73
C PHE A 190 -16.37 0.18 8.53
N PRO A 191 -17.21 1.21 8.61
CA PRO A 191 -17.87 1.79 7.44
C PRO A 191 -16.84 2.32 6.43
N SER A 192 -17.17 2.30 5.13
CA SER A 192 -16.28 2.79 4.06
C SER A 192 -15.91 4.27 4.26
N GLU A 193 -16.91 5.08 4.58
CA GLU A 193 -16.77 6.54 4.72
C GLU A 193 -16.23 7.00 6.08
N GLU A 194 -15.92 6.07 6.99
CA GLU A 194 -15.50 6.40 8.35
C GLU A 194 -14.08 7.04 8.34
N PRO A 195 -13.94 8.33 8.70
CA PRO A 195 -12.66 9.03 8.58
C PRO A 195 -11.55 8.41 9.43
N THR A 196 -11.89 7.81 10.58
CA THR A 196 -10.92 7.17 11.47
C THR A 196 -10.31 5.89 10.88
N ARG A 197 -10.92 5.30 9.84
CA ARG A 197 -10.45 4.07 9.20
C ARG A 197 -9.08 4.23 8.55
N LYS A 198 -8.83 5.32 7.83
CA LYS A 198 -7.51 5.59 7.21
C LYS A 198 -6.41 5.73 8.27
N LYS A 199 -6.72 6.37 9.39
CA LYS A 199 -5.81 6.49 10.54
C LYS A 199 -5.53 5.13 11.15
N TYR A 200 -6.54 4.28 11.28
CA TYR A 200 -6.40 2.91 11.79
C TYR A 200 -5.53 2.04 10.88
N ILE A 201 -5.79 2.02 9.57
CA ILE A 201 -4.97 1.31 8.57
C ILE A 201 -3.50 1.76 8.67
N THR A 202 -3.26 3.07 8.70
CA THR A 202 -1.91 3.64 8.83
C THR A 202 -1.21 3.15 10.11
N ALA A 203 -1.92 3.14 11.24
CA ALA A 203 -1.38 2.67 12.51
C ALA A 203 -1.06 1.17 12.47
N MET A 204 -1.93 0.33 11.89
CA MET A 204 -1.71 -1.11 11.74
C MET A 204 -0.47 -1.41 10.88
N ILE A 205 -0.34 -0.74 9.74
CA ILE A 205 0.81 -0.88 8.84
C ILE A 205 2.10 -0.44 9.56
N ALA A 206 2.10 0.72 10.21
CA ALA A 206 3.26 1.21 10.94
C ALA A 206 3.68 0.27 12.09
N TRP A 207 2.72 -0.26 12.86
CA TRP A 207 3.00 -1.24 13.91
C TRP A 207 3.62 -2.52 13.32
N SER A 208 3.03 -3.07 12.25
CA SER A 208 3.55 -4.29 11.62
C SER A 208 4.92 -4.10 10.96
N SER A 209 5.20 -2.92 10.41
CA SER A 209 6.52 -2.56 9.88
C SER A 209 7.57 -2.50 11.00
N LYS A 210 7.20 -1.94 12.16
CA LYS A 210 8.11 -1.77 13.30
C LYS A 210 8.43 -3.08 14.01
N PHE A 211 7.44 -3.95 14.22
CA PHE A 211 7.58 -5.15 15.05
C PHE A 211 7.54 -6.47 14.26
N GLY A 212 7.30 -6.41 12.94
CA GLY A 212 7.24 -7.58 12.05
C GLY A 212 8.46 -7.72 11.16
N GLU A 213 8.35 -8.66 10.21
CA GLU A 213 9.43 -9.03 9.29
C GLU A 213 9.52 -8.12 8.05
N TYR A 214 8.41 -7.47 7.73
CA TYR A 214 8.24 -6.71 6.49
C TYR A 214 8.42 -5.22 6.75
N PRO A 215 9.51 -4.59 6.29
CA PRO A 215 9.78 -3.18 6.58
C PRO A 215 8.75 -2.22 5.97
N ALA A 216 8.00 -2.68 4.96
CA ALA A 216 6.91 -1.90 4.36
C ALA A 216 5.56 -2.10 5.06
N GLY A 217 5.45 -3.03 6.03
CA GLY A 217 4.21 -3.46 6.64
C GLY A 217 3.82 -4.89 6.25
N ASP A 218 2.98 -5.53 7.06
CA ASP A 218 2.55 -6.92 6.83
C ASP A 218 1.70 -7.06 5.54
N PRO A 219 2.04 -7.99 4.63
CA PRO A 219 1.34 -8.16 3.36
C PRO A 219 -0.16 -8.48 3.48
N GLU A 220 -0.60 -9.12 4.57
CA GLU A 220 -2.01 -9.45 4.79
C GLU A 220 -2.81 -8.18 5.10
N PHE A 221 -2.26 -7.26 5.89
CA PHE A 221 -2.88 -5.96 6.15
C PHE A 221 -3.00 -5.14 4.86
N HIS A 222 -1.93 -5.12 4.06
CA HIS A 222 -1.96 -4.51 2.73
C HIS A 222 -3.02 -5.14 1.83
N HIS A 223 -3.10 -6.47 1.75
CA HIS A 223 -4.11 -7.14 0.94
C HIS A 223 -5.54 -6.78 1.36
N VAL A 224 -5.85 -6.81 2.66
CA VAL A 224 -7.20 -6.52 3.15
C VAL A 224 -7.56 -5.05 2.97
N ALA A 225 -6.66 -4.11 3.32
CA ALA A 225 -6.90 -2.68 3.11
C ALA A 225 -7.09 -2.36 1.63
N GLY A 226 -6.20 -2.87 0.77
CA GLY A 226 -6.30 -2.68 -0.67
C GLY A 226 -7.57 -3.28 -1.29
N SER A 227 -8.01 -4.44 -0.79
CA SER A 227 -9.26 -5.08 -1.24
C SER A 227 -10.50 -4.27 -0.85
N LEU A 228 -10.50 -3.63 0.33
CA LEU A 228 -11.59 -2.74 0.73
C LEU A 228 -11.65 -1.51 -0.19
N TYR A 229 -10.51 -0.83 -0.42
CA TYR A 229 -10.44 0.31 -1.33
C TYR A 229 -10.86 -0.05 -2.77
N ALA A 230 -10.47 -1.24 -3.25
CA ALA A 230 -10.88 -1.72 -4.57
C ALA A 230 -12.41 -1.92 -4.68
N GLN A 231 -13.05 -2.45 -3.63
CA GLN A 231 -14.51 -2.61 -3.58
C GLN A 231 -15.24 -1.27 -3.53
N GLU A 232 -14.58 -0.24 -3.00
CA GLU A 232 -15.10 1.11 -2.83
C GLU A 232 -14.82 2.03 -4.01
N HIS A 233 -14.22 1.48 -5.09
CA HIS A 233 -13.84 2.25 -6.27
C HIS A 233 -12.84 3.38 -5.96
N ASP A 234 -11.94 3.15 -5.01
CA ASP A 234 -10.78 4.01 -4.73
C ASP A 234 -9.48 3.33 -5.25
N PRO A 235 -9.21 3.41 -6.56
CA PRO A 235 -8.12 2.67 -7.18
C PRO A 235 -6.75 3.13 -6.71
N PHE A 236 -6.59 4.41 -6.38
CA PHE A 236 -5.28 4.96 -6.01
C PHE A 236 -4.82 4.48 -4.64
N ASP A 237 -5.70 4.46 -3.64
CA ASP A 237 -5.36 3.89 -2.34
C ASP A 237 -5.32 2.35 -2.41
N ALA A 238 -6.15 1.71 -3.26
CA ALA A 238 -6.08 0.27 -3.49
C ALA A 238 -4.74 -0.18 -4.07
N GLU A 239 -4.24 0.46 -5.13
CA GLU A 239 -2.96 0.16 -5.78
C GLU A 239 -1.80 0.17 -4.77
N LYS A 240 -1.67 1.25 -4.00
CA LYS A 240 -0.59 1.42 -3.00
C LYS A 240 -0.51 0.23 -2.04
N HIS A 241 -1.66 -0.32 -1.68
CA HIS A 241 -1.75 -1.46 -0.79
C HIS A 241 -1.58 -2.80 -1.52
N LEU A 242 -2.26 -3.02 -2.64
CA LEU A 242 -2.24 -4.31 -3.36
C LEU A 242 -0.87 -4.64 -3.98
N ILE A 243 -0.05 -3.64 -4.30
CA ILE A 243 1.34 -3.85 -4.75
C ILE A 243 2.20 -4.52 -3.66
N LEU A 244 1.90 -4.23 -2.39
CA LEU A 244 2.61 -4.74 -1.21
C LEU A 244 1.90 -5.91 -0.52
N GLY A 245 0.80 -6.40 -1.10
CA GLY A 245 -0.03 -7.42 -0.47
C GLY A 245 0.43 -8.86 -0.71
N THR A 246 -0.50 -9.80 -0.54
CA THR A 246 -0.25 -11.24 -0.62
C THR A 246 -0.20 -11.74 -2.07
N LYS A 247 -0.05 -13.07 -2.24
CA LYS A 247 -0.13 -13.74 -3.54
C LYS A 247 -1.49 -13.57 -4.26
N ASP A 248 -2.53 -13.22 -3.51
CA ASP A 248 -3.90 -13.05 -4.02
C ASP A 248 -4.17 -11.59 -4.45
N SER A 249 -3.36 -10.63 -3.98
CA SER A 249 -3.50 -9.21 -4.35
C SER A 249 -3.44 -8.91 -5.85
N PRO A 250 -2.60 -9.58 -6.67
CA PRO A 250 -2.56 -9.35 -8.11
C PRO A 250 -3.89 -9.65 -8.81
N GLU A 251 -4.68 -10.59 -8.28
CA GLU A 251 -6.00 -10.91 -8.83
C GLU A 251 -6.99 -9.78 -8.57
N VAL A 252 -7.06 -9.31 -7.32
CA VAL A 252 -7.90 -8.17 -6.94
C VAL A 252 -7.53 -6.93 -7.77
N LEU A 253 -6.23 -6.66 -7.90
CA LEU A 253 -5.73 -5.51 -8.66
C LEU A 253 -6.06 -5.66 -10.16
N ALA A 254 -5.90 -6.85 -10.74
CA ALA A 254 -6.25 -7.10 -12.14
C ALA A 254 -7.75 -6.90 -12.40
N SER A 255 -8.62 -7.40 -11.51
CA SER A 255 -10.07 -7.20 -11.65
C SER A 255 -10.46 -5.72 -11.54
N MET A 256 -9.87 -4.98 -10.60
CA MET A 256 -10.14 -3.55 -10.41
C MET A 256 -9.67 -2.73 -11.62
N GLU A 257 -8.43 -2.90 -12.05
CA GLU A 257 -7.84 -2.17 -13.18
C GLU A 257 -8.55 -2.51 -14.49
N TYR A 258 -8.93 -3.77 -14.69
CA TYR A 258 -9.69 -4.16 -15.87
C TYR A 258 -11.09 -3.53 -15.87
N LYS A 259 -11.78 -3.53 -14.73
CA LYS A 259 -13.08 -2.85 -14.59
C LYS A 259 -12.95 -1.35 -14.90
N TRP A 260 -11.91 -0.70 -14.40
CA TRP A 260 -11.67 0.72 -14.70
C TRP A 260 -11.40 0.93 -16.19
N PHE A 261 -10.56 0.09 -16.79
CA PHE A 261 -10.31 0.09 -18.23
C PHE A 261 -11.58 -0.05 -19.09
N THR A 262 -12.58 -0.83 -18.66
CA THR A 262 -13.81 -1.02 -19.46
C THR A 262 -14.63 0.26 -19.67
N GLU A 263 -14.36 1.31 -18.90
CA GLU A 263 -14.96 2.65 -19.05
C GLU A 263 -14.23 3.52 -20.09
N ASP A 264 -13.13 3.01 -20.68
CA ASP A 264 -12.21 3.74 -21.54
C ASP A 264 -12.02 3.05 -22.91
N GLU A 265 -11.21 3.66 -23.78
CA GLU A 265 -10.96 3.16 -25.14
C GLU A 265 -9.98 1.98 -25.17
N ALA A 266 -10.15 1.06 -26.14
CA ALA A 266 -9.32 -0.16 -26.22
C ALA A 266 -7.81 0.12 -26.32
N HIS A 267 -7.40 1.26 -26.88
CA HIS A 267 -6.00 1.63 -27.03
C HIS A 267 -5.33 2.04 -25.70
N THR A 268 -6.10 2.36 -24.66
CA THR A 268 -5.59 2.75 -23.33
C THR A 268 -5.28 1.55 -22.43
N ALA A 269 -5.63 0.32 -22.83
CA ALA A 269 -5.34 -0.92 -22.09
C ALA A 269 -3.89 -1.04 -21.55
N PRO A 270 -2.82 -0.63 -22.28
CA PRO A 270 -1.46 -0.66 -21.76
C PRO A 270 -1.27 0.24 -20.53
N LEU A 271 -1.99 1.36 -20.45
CA LEU A 271 -1.88 2.29 -19.35
C LEU A 271 -2.33 1.62 -18.06
N TYR A 272 -3.53 1.04 -18.03
CA TYR A 272 -4.04 0.27 -16.90
C TYR A 272 -3.16 -0.94 -16.57
N ALA A 273 -2.71 -1.70 -17.58
CA ALA A 273 -1.82 -2.83 -17.35
C ALA A 273 -0.49 -2.40 -16.69
N SER A 274 0.06 -1.23 -17.06
CA SER A 274 1.31 -0.73 -16.51
C SER A 274 1.23 -0.31 -15.05
N ARG A 275 0.03 0.07 -14.56
CA ARG A 275 -0.22 0.49 -13.17
C ARG A 275 0.07 -0.61 -12.15
N ALA A 276 0.02 -1.87 -12.57
CA ALA A 276 0.45 -2.99 -11.73
C ALA A 276 1.77 -3.62 -12.18
N VAL A 277 1.97 -3.80 -13.50
CA VAL A 277 3.18 -4.48 -14.00
C VAL A 277 4.46 -3.75 -13.59
N LEU A 278 4.51 -2.42 -13.77
CA LEU A 278 5.72 -1.67 -13.45
C LEU A 278 5.94 -1.61 -11.93
N PRO A 279 4.95 -1.27 -11.08
CA PRO A 279 5.17 -1.26 -9.63
C PRO A 279 5.49 -2.62 -9.03
N TYR A 280 4.90 -3.73 -9.52
CA TYR A 280 5.31 -5.06 -9.06
C TYR A 280 6.76 -5.38 -9.43
N LEU A 281 7.22 -4.99 -10.63
CA LEU A 281 8.63 -5.14 -11.00
C LEU A 281 9.54 -4.27 -10.12
N LEU A 282 9.14 -3.01 -9.84
CA LEU A 282 9.88 -2.12 -8.94
C LEU A 282 9.92 -2.62 -7.48
N ALA A 283 8.89 -3.35 -7.05
CA ALA A 283 8.84 -4.02 -5.76
C ALA A 283 9.64 -5.35 -5.74
N GLY A 284 10.28 -5.74 -6.84
CA GLY A 284 11.00 -7.02 -6.94
C GLY A 284 10.09 -8.25 -7.11
N ASN A 285 8.78 -8.07 -7.29
CA ASN A 285 7.79 -9.14 -7.30
C ASN A 285 7.42 -9.56 -8.74
N VAL A 286 8.34 -10.25 -9.40
CA VAL A 286 8.16 -10.74 -10.78
C VAL A 286 6.97 -11.71 -10.90
N ARG A 287 6.70 -12.52 -9.86
CA ARG A 287 5.56 -13.45 -9.83
C ARG A 287 4.23 -12.71 -9.89
N ALA A 288 4.06 -11.68 -9.06
CA ALA A 288 2.85 -10.86 -9.06
C ALA A 288 2.66 -10.11 -10.38
N ALA A 289 3.72 -9.54 -10.93
CA ALA A 289 3.66 -8.85 -12.23
C ALA A 289 3.18 -9.78 -13.36
N ASN A 290 3.70 -11.01 -13.42
CA ASN A 290 3.26 -12.01 -14.39
C ASN A 290 1.81 -12.47 -14.13
N THR A 291 1.44 -12.67 -12.88
CA THR A 291 0.08 -13.09 -12.50
C THR A 291 -0.94 -12.05 -12.91
N PHE A 292 -0.72 -10.79 -12.54
CA PHE A 292 -1.55 -9.65 -12.94
C PHE A 292 -1.66 -9.56 -14.46
N TYR A 293 -0.53 -9.55 -15.18
CA TYR A 293 -0.54 -9.38 -16.64
C TYR A 293 -1.34 -10.47 -17.34
N ARG A 294 -1.17 -11.73 -16.91
CA ARG A 294 -1.94 -12.87 -17.44
C ARG A 294 -3.43 -12.72 -17.19
N LEU A 295 -3.84 -12.31 -15.99
CA LEU A 295 -5.26 -12.13 -15.65
C LEU A 295 -5.88 -10.97 -16.44
N PHE A 296 -5.21 -9.83 -16.48
CA PHE A 296 -5.66 -8.65 -17.23
C PHE A 296 -5.81 -8.94 -18.73
N THR A 297 -4.79 -9.56 -19.34
CA THR A 297 -4.84 -9.93 -20.77
C THR A 297 -5.85 -11.04 -21.07
N SER A 298 -6.06 -11.98 -20.14
CA SER A 298 -7.12 -12.98 -20.28
C SER A 298 -8.51 -12.34 -20.28
N ALA A 299 -8.76 -11.39 -19.39
CA ALA A 299 -10.02 -10.64 -19.36
C ALA A 299 -10.23 -9.83 -20.65
N LEU A 300 -9.19 -9.12 -21.10
CA LEU A 300 -9.20 -8.34 -22.34
C LEU A 300 -9.59 -9.19 -23.56
N ASN A 301 -9.05 -10.41 -23.64
CA ASN A 301 -9.32 -11.30 -24.76
C ASN A 301 -10.74 -11.84 -24.77
N GLN A 302 -11.30 -12.13 -23.59
CA GLN A 302 -12.66 -12.66 -23.47
C GLN A 302 -13.71 -11.61 -23.86
N ASP A 303 -13.48 -10.35 -23.50
CA ASP A 303 -14.43 -9.25 -23.71
C ASP A 303 -14.35 -8.64 -25.12
N LYS A 304 -13.13 -8.50 -25.67
CA LYS A 304 -12.87 -7.78 -26.92
C LYS A 304 -12.51 -8.71 -28.09
N GLN A 305 -12.91 -9.98 -28.02
CA GLN A 305 -12.49 -11.05 -28.95
C GLN A 305 -12.75 -10.76 -30.45
N GLY A 306 -13.60 -9.75 -30.77
CA GLY A 306 -13.85 -9.28 -32.14
C GLY A 306 -13.19 -7.94 -32.54
N GLN A 307 -12.56 -7.20 -31.62
CA GLN A 307 -11.97 -5.86 -31.89
C GLN A 307 -10.45 -5.88 -32.01
N LEU A 308 -9.79 -6.88 -31.45
CA LEU A 308 -8.34 -7.00 -31.42
C LEU A 308 -7.96 -8.14 -32.35
N ASN A 309 -7.31 -7.85 -33.49
CA ASN A 309 -6.78 -8.87 -34.41
C ASN A 309 -5.66 -9.67 -33.71
N LEU A 310 -6.04 -10.64 -32.89
CA LEU A 310 -5.14 -11.39 -32.01
C LEU A 310 -4.26 -12.36 -32.80
N GLN A 311 -2.98 -12.42 -32.43
CA GLN A 311 -2.07 -13.46 -32.89
C GLN A 311 -1.43 -14.14 -31.68
N ASP A 312 -1.69 -15.44 -31.53
CA ASP A 312 -1.03 -16.24 -30.51
C ASP A 312 0.38 -16.62 -30.98
N VAL A 313 1.39 -16.29 -30.18
CA VAL A 313 2.78 -16.69 -30.42
C VAL A 313 3.20 -17.62 -29.30
N SER A 314 3.01 -18.92 -29.53
CA SER A 314 3.54 -19.97 -28.66
C SER A 314 4.98 -20.30 -29.06
N SER A 315 5.86 -20.34 -28.06
CA SER A 315 7.20 -20.90 -28.18
C SER A 315 7.38 -22.01 -27.16
N ASN A 316 8.33 -22.92 -27.36
CA ASN A 316 8.59 -24.06 -26.45
C ASN A 316 8.86 -23.65 -24.97
N THR A 317 9.05 -22.37 -24.67
CA THR A 317 9.41 -21.86 -23.33
C THR A 317 8.51 -20.73 -22.81
N ALA A 318 7.59 -20.20 -23.62
CA ALA A 318 6.66 -19.16 -23.20
C ALA A 318 5.50 -19.02 -24.22
N ASP A 319 4.28 -18.94 -23.70
CA ASP A 319 3.10 -18.51 -24.45
C ASP A 319 2.92 -17.01 -24.25
N MET A 320 3.10 -16.23 -25.32
CA MET A 320 2.83 -14.79 -25.30
C MET A 320 1.84 -14.42 -26.40
N ARG A 321 0.82 -13.67 -26.01
CA ARG A 321 -0.17 -13.14 -26.96
C ARG A 321 0.33 -11.83 -27.54
N VAL A 322 0.14 -11.66 -28.84
CA VAL A 322 0.50 -10.44 -29.55
C VAL A 322 -0.76 -9.70 -29.97
N TYR A 323 -0.79 -8.42 -29.63
CA TYR A 323 -1.83 -7.45 -29.92
C TYR A 323 -1.31 -6.43 -30.95
N PRO A 324 -1.49 -6.65 -32.26
CA PRO A 324 -0.92 -5.77 -33.29
C PRO A 324 -1.37 -4.30 -33.14
N SER A 325 -2.62 -4.10 -32.76
CA SER A 325 -3.22 -2.78 -32.55
C SER A 325 -2.89 -2.15 -31.19
N ILE A 326 -2.22 -2.87 -30.28
CA ILE A 326 -1.88 -2.40 -28.94
C ILE A 326 -0.38 -2.69 -28.64
N PRO A 327 0.54 -1.97 -29.31
CA PRO A 327 1.98 -2.26 -29.27
C PRO A 327 2.58 -2.19 -27.87
N LEU A 328 2.13 -1.26 -27.03
CA LEU A 328 2.66 -1.08 -25.67
C LEU A 328 2.24 -2.21 -24.71
N LEU A 329 1.12 -2.89 -24.97
CA LEU A 329 0.75 -4.09 -24.21
C LEU A 329 1.70 -5.26 -24.53
N ASN A 330 2.13 -5.37 -25.79
CA ASN A 330 3.18 -6.32 -26.19
C ASN A 330 4.53 -5.97 -25.55
N PHE A 331 4.85 -4.69 -25.47
CA PHE A 331 6.06 -4.22 -24.78
C PHE A 331 6.08 -4.69 -23.32
N LEU A 332 4.98 -4.54 -22.58
CA LEU A 332 4.89 -4.99 -21.18
C LEU A 332 5.06 -6.51 -21.05
N GLY A 333 4.42 -7.30 -21.92
CA GLY A 333 4.58 -8.77 -21.94
C GLY A 333 6.02 -9.19 -22.26
N LEU A 334 6.63 -8.57 -23.26
CA LEU A 334 8.04 -8.81 -23.63
C LEU A 334 9.02 -8.34 -22.54
N LEU A 335 8.69 -7.26 -21.82
CA LEU A 335 9.49 -6.78 -20.70
C LEU A 335 9.52 -7.82 -19.58
N LEU A 336 8.38 -8.45 -19.26
CA LEU A 336 8.31 -9.54 -18.28
C LEU A 336 9.19 -10.73 -18.68
N LEU A 337 9.15 -11.13 -19.96
CA LEU A 337 10.01 -12.19 -20.50
C LEU A 337 11.50 -11.80 -20.49
N ALA A 338 11.81 -10.54 -20.79
CA ALA A 338 13.17 -10.02 -20.74
C ALA A 338 13.72 -10.04 -19.30
N VAL A 339 12.90 -9.65 -18.32
CA VAL A 339 13.25 -9.68 -16.89
C VAL A 339 13.58 -11.10 -16.43
N GLN A 340 12.82 -12.11 -16.88
CA GLN A 340 13.11 -13.52 -16.56
C GLN A 340 14.44 -14.00 -17.14
N ARG A 341 14.85 -13.48 -18.30
CA ARG A 341 16.13 -13.85 -18.96
C ARG A 341 17.33 -13.05 -18.43
N GLY A 342 17.11 -11.83 -17.95
CA GLY A 342 18.14 -10.99 -17.30
C GLY A 342 19.23 -10.43 -18.22
N THR A 343 19.10 -10.54 -19.55
CA THR A 343 20.13 -10.06 -20.49
C THR A 343 19.89 -8.62 -20.91
N ALA A 344 20.89 -7.74 -20.70
CA ALA A 344 20.79 -6.32 -21.06
C ALA A 344 20.53 -6.07 -22.56
N ASP A 345 21.03 -6.93 -23.44
CA ASP A 345 20.84 -6.78 -24.89
C ASP A 345 19.37 -6.97 -25.30
N LEU A 346 18.64 -7.90 -24.67
CA LEU A 346 17.20 -8.04 -24.91
C LEU A 346 16.44 -6.78 -24.49
N TYR A 347 16.77 -6.19 -23.34
CA TYR A 347 16.14 -4.95 -22.90
C TYR A 347 16.43 -3.78 -23.85
N ARG A 348 17.69 -3.63 -24.30
CA ARG A 348 18.07 -2.58 -25.27
C ARG A 348 17.35 -2.76 -26.61
N GLN A 349 17.29 -3.98 -27.14
CA GLN A 349 16.57 -4.28 -28.37
C GLN A 349 15.07 -4.01 -28.21
N LEU A 350 14.48 -4.36 -27.07
CA LEU A 350 13.08 -4.09 -26.76
C LEU A 350 12.80 -2.59 -26.70
N LYS A 351 13.59 -1.81 -25.95
CA LYS A 351 13.48 -0.35 -25.89
C LYS A 351 13.65 0.29 -27.27
N ALA A 352 14.61 -0.17 -28.08
CA ALA A 352 14.82 0.34 -29.43
C ALA A 352 13.63 0.07 -30.36
N LYS A 353 13.07 -1.16 -30.33
CA LYS A 353 11.91 -1.55 -31.14
C LYS A 353 10.67 -0.72 -30.82
N TYR A 354 10.44 -0.39 -29.55
CA TYR A 354 9.26 0.37 -29.11
C TYR A 354 9.54 1.85 -28.86
N ALA A 355 10.69 2.38 -29.27
CA ALA A 355 11.13 3.74 -28.95
C ALA A 355 10.12 4.82 -29.36
N GLY A 356 9.49 4.70 -30.54
CA GLY A 356 8.46 5.63 -31.02
C GLY A 356 7.27 5.71 -30.07
N HIS A 357 6.69 4.56 -29.71
CA HIS A 357 5.55 4.48 -28.79
C HIS A 357 5.90 4.91 -27.37
N LEU A 358 7.11 4.62 -26.90
CA LEU A 358 7.55 5.01 -25.56
C LEU A 358 7.82 6.52 -25.44
N LYS A 359 8.18 7.19 -26.54
CA LYS A 359 8.40 8.64 -26.56
C LYS A 359 7.12 9.41 -26.24
N GLU A 360 5.97 8.85 -26.60
CA GLU A 360 4.64 9.43 -26.32
C GLU A 360 4.19 9.21 -24.87
N LEU A 361 4.87 8.32 -24.12
CA LEU A 361 4.56 7.97 -22.73
C LEU A 361 5.72 8.30 -21.78
N GLU A 362 5.89 9.60 -21.51
CA GLU A 362 6.94 10.09 -20.62
C GLU A 362 6.89 9.47 -19.21
N ILE A 363 5.69 9.13 -18.75
CA ILE A 363 5.42 8.58 -17.42
C ILE A 363 6.05 7.21 -17.17
N TRP A 364 6.46 6.48 -18.22
CA TRP A 364 7.15 5.20 -18.08
C TRP A 364 8.67 5.34 -18.02
N ASN A 365 9.23 6.52 -18.33
CA ASN A 365 10.67 6.68 -18.43
C ASN A 365 11.38 6.33 -17.12
N GLU A 366 10.97 6.95 -16.02
CA GLU A 366 11.61 6.72 -14.72
C GLU A 366 11.43 5.28 -14.22
N PRO A 367 10.21 4.68 -14.20
CA PRO A 367 10.03 3.26 -13.87
C PRO A 367 10.91 2.34 -14.71
N LEU A 368 11.00 2.58 -16.03
CA LEU A 368 11.80 1.76 -16.93
C LEU A 368 13.31 1.91 -16.71
N GLU A 369 13.78 3.09 -16.31
CA GLU A 369 15.17 3.29 -15.90
C GLU A 369 15.50 2.52 -14.62
N MET A 370 14.59 2.53 -13.63
CA MET A 370 14.81 1.76 -12.41
C MET A 370 14.80 0.25 -12.70
N ILE A 371 13.88 -0.22 -13.55
CA ILE A 371 13.82 -1.63 -13.98
C ILE A 371 15.09 -2.02 -14.76
N ALA A 372 15.60 -1.13 -15.62
CA ALA A 372 16.85 -1.32 -16.36
C ALA A 372 18.03 -1.54 -15.41
N GLU A 373 18.10 -0.75 -14.34
CA GLU A 373 19.12 -0.87 -13.31
C GLU A 373 18.95 -2.16 -12.50
N MET A 374 17.74 -2.42 -12.00
CA MET A 374 17.42 -3.53 -11.09
C MET A 374 17.64 -4.91 -11.72
N TYR A 375 17.18 -5.11 -12.96
CA TYR A 375 17.13 -6.43 -13.59
C TYR A 375 18.18 -6.65 -14.68
N PHE A 376 18.78 -5.57 -15.20
CA PHE A 376 19.71 -5.65 -16.33
C PHE A 376 21.07 -4.99 -16.06
N GLY A 377 21.26 -4.37 -14.88
CA GLY A 377 22.51 -3.71 -14.50
C GLY A 377 22.88 -2.51 -15.37
N ILE A 378 21.90 -1.93 -16.08
CA ILE A 378 22.11 -0.77 -16.92
C ILE A 378 22.06 0.46 -16.02
N SER A 379 23.21 1.11 -15.80
CA SER A 379 23.29 2.32 -14.99
C SER A 379 22.42 3.42 -15.58
N ARG A 380 21.68 4.13 -14.72
CA ARG A 380 20.91 5.30 -15.15
C ARG A 380 21.84 6.34 -15.77
N PRO A 381 21.46 6.96 -16.91
CA PRO A 381 22.14 8.15 -17.38
C PRO A 381 22.19 9.16 -16.23
N ARG A 382 23.36 9.75 -15.98
CA ARG A 382 23.46 10.81 -14.97
C ARG A 382 22.41 11.87 -15.31
N GLN A 383 21.53 12.20 -14.37
CA GLN A 383 20.70 13.39 -14.49
C GLN A 383 21.64 14.57 -14.69
N SER A 384 21.70 15.05 -15.92
CA SER A 384 22.48 16.23 -16.29
C SER A 384 21.88 17.41 -15.55
N ASN A 385 22.60 17.98 -14.59
CA ASN A 385 22.17 19.23 -13.98
C ASN A 385 22.58 20.36 -14.94
N PRO A 386 21.62 21.02 -15.63
CA PRO A 386 21.93 21.94 -16.72
C PRO A 386 22.84 23.09 -16.28
N LEU A 387 22.75 23.49 -15.00
CA LEU A 387 23.62 24.50 -14.40
C LEU A 387 25.08 24.02 -14.31
N MET A 388 25.30 22.76 -13.93
CA MET A 388 26.65 22.19 -13.80
C MET A 388 27.26 21.92 -15.18
N ASP A 389 26.45 21.52 -16.15
CA ASP A 389 26.89 21.35 -17.54
C ASP A 389 27.20 22.70 -18.22
N MET A 390 26.45 23.77 -17.87
CA MET A 390 26.76 25.13 -18.34
C MET A 390 28.01 25.70 -17.65
N MET A 391 28.18 25.48 -16.33
CA MET A 391 29.37 25.93 -15.60
C MET A 391 30.63 25.16 -16.01
N SER A 392 30.53 23.85 -16.28
CA SER A 392 31.65 23.06 -16.81
C SER A 392 31.95 23.40 -18.28
N GLY A 393 30.93 23.72 -19.08
CA GLY A 393 31.10 24.23 -20.45
C GLY A 393 31.70 25.63 -20.52
N PHE A 394 31.42 26.50 -19.54
CA PHE A 394 31.93 27.86 -19.47
C PHE A 394 33.30 27.97 -18.78
N PHE A 395 33.59 27.10 -17.81
CA PHE A 395 34.83 27.15 -17.02
C PHE A 395 35.85 26.05 -17.40
N GLY A 396 35.48 25.12 -18.28
CA GLY A 396 36.26 23.93 -18.64
C GLY A 396 36.54 23.79 -20.14
N GLY A 397 37.11 24.83 -20.76
CA GLY A 397 37.67 24.72 -22.10
C GLY A 397 38.98 23.94 -22.10
N GLY A 398 38.93 22.61 -22.32
CA GLY A 398 40.12 21.82 -22.68
C GLY A 398 40.06 20.32 -22.37
N ALA A 399 39.85 19.51 -23.42
CA ALA A 399 40.27 18.11 -23.66
C ALA A 399 39.99 17.01 -22.58
N PRO A 400 39.79 15.74 -22.99
CA PRO A 400 39.17 14.72 -22.13
C PRO A 400 40.19 14.11 -21.16
N ALA A 401 40.01 14.35 -19.87
CA ALA A 401 40.68 13.58 -18.82
C ALA A 401 39.88 12.30 -18.54
N SER A 402 40.34 11.19 -19.12
CA SER A 402 39.96 9.83 -18.73
C SER A 402 40.42 9.55 -17.29
N GLY A 403 39.49 9.32 -16.36
CA GLY A 403 39.85 8.81 -15.03
C GLY A 403 38.88 9.17 -13.90
N GLY A 404 37.65 8.67 -13.95
CA GLY A 404 36.75 8.69 -12.78
C GLY A 404 36.94 7.46 -11.89
N PRO A 405 36.86 7.57 -10.55
CA PRO A 405 37.12 6.46 -9.65
C PRO A 405 36.01 5.39 -9.72
N LYS A 406 36.42 4.11 -9.76
CA LYS A 406 35.52 2.95 -9.70
C LYS A 406 34.73 2.99 -8.38
N ARG A 407 33.40 3.03 -8.47
CA ARG A 407 32.51 2.79 -7.32
C ARG A 407 32.45 1.29 -7.01
N PRO A 408 32.27 0.90 -5.73
CA PRO A 408 32.08 -0.51 -5.36
C PRO A 408 30.80 -1.05 -5.97
N ALA A 409 30.80 -2.33 -6.35
CA ALA A 409 29.63 -3.02 -6.88
C ALA A 409 28.46 -2.96 -5.89
N VAL A 410 27.32 -2.43 -6.35
CA VAL A 410 26.04 -2.55 -5.65
C VAL A 410 25.64 -4.02 -5.72
N LYS A 411 25.64 -4.72 -4.59
CA LYS A 411 25.08 -6.07 -4.49
C LYS A 411 23.58 -5.99 -4.81
N ALA A 412 23.09 -6.94 -5.60
CA ALA A 412 21.66 -7.14 -5.84
C ALA A 412 20.89 -7.11 -4.50
N PRO A 413 19.68 -6.56 -4.46
CA PRO A 413 18.88 -6.59 -3.24
C PRO A 413 18.71 -8.05 -2.83
N THR A 414 19.12 -8.37 -1.60
CA THR A 414 18.69 -9.58 -0.91
C THR A 414 17.17 -9.64 -1.02
N SER A 415 16.66 -10.73 -1.60
CA SER A 415 15.24 -11.03 -1.68
C SER A 415 14.57 -10.66 -0.36
N MET A 416 13.58 -9.77 -0.39
CA MET A 416 12.68 -9.62 0.75
C MET A 416 12.12 -11.02 1.06
N PRO A 417 11.99 -11.41 2.34
CA PRO A 417 11.36 -12.68 2.68
C PRO A 417 10.01 -12.73 1.97
N THR A 418 9.88 -13.65 1.03
CA THR A 418 8.59 -13.99 0.44
C THR A 418 7.77 -14.65 1.53
N ALA A 419 6.53 -14.18 1.74
CA ALA A 419 5.62 -14.75 2.71
C ALA A 419 5.60 -16.28 2.62
N GLU A 420 6.09 -16.90 3.70
CA GLU A 420 6.23 -18.34 3.83
C GLU A 420 4.85 -18.95 4.07
N GLY A 421 4.48 -19.84 3.16
CA GLY A 421 3.15 -20.46 2.99
C GLY A 421 3.22 -21.29 1.71
N LEU A 422 4.22 -22.18 1.73
CA LEU A 422 4.87 -22.87 0.62
C LEU A 422 4.01 -24.04 0.13
N ASP A 423 3.33 -23.82 -1.00
CA ASP A 423 3.35 -24.62 -2.24
C ASP A 423 2.43 -23.96 -3.28
#